data_AF-A0A382HXL8-F1
#
_entry.id   AF-A0A382HXL8-F1
#
_cell.length_a   1.000
_cell.length_b   1.000
_cell.length_c   1.000
_cell.angle_alpha   90.00
_cell.angle_beta   90.00
_cell.angle_gamma   90.00
#
_symmetry.space_group_name_H-M   'P 1'
#
loop_
_entity.id
_entity.type
_entity.pdbx_description
1 polymer ?
#
loop_
_entity_poly.entity_id
_entity_poly.type
_entity_poly.pdbx_seq_one_letter_code
_entity_poly.pdbx_strand_id
1 'polypeptide(L)'
;MLAEIPPERLEPGDVLITNDPYKTAGQLLDVTVLVPVWREPAAGGNPEPIAFFGSTIHHTDVGGYGIGAGGRDCFEEGLWIPICKLMRRGERNEDVWRFILSNVRQPDHMAGDLHAQMASGEIGAQRLALLCDKHELDDIEALSDEIIDRSEAATRASIRELPSGSYPAAAILDLADGSRIDIVCSIEVD
;
A
#
# COMPACT_ATOMS: atom_id res chain seq x y z
N MET A 1 1.36 -6.79 -3.94
CA MET A 1 0.58 -7.78 -3.16
C MET A 1 -0.21 -8.73 -4.06
N LEU A 2 -1.13 -8.22 -4.87
CA LEU A 2 -2.05 -9.07 -5.67
C LEU A 2 -1.36 -9.93 -6.74
N ALA A 3 -0.16 -9.58 -7.20
CA ALA A 3 0.63 -10.48 -8.05
C ALA A 3 1.09 -11.77 -7.33
N GLU A 4 1.21 -11.74 -6.00
CA GLU A 4 1.71 -12.86 -5.18
C GLU A 4 0.56 -13.63 -4.50
N ILE A 5 -0.44 -12.89 -4.00
CA ILE A 5 -1.71 -13.45 -3.50
C ILE A 5 -2.82 -12.85 -4.36
N PRO A 6 -3.14 -13.47 -5.51
CA PRO A 6 -4.14 -12.95 -6.42
C PRO A 6 -5.56 -13.10 -5.85
N PRO A 7 -6.52 -12.32 -6.37
CA PRO A 7 -7.87 -12.23 -5.81
C PRO A 7 -8.57 -13.59 -5.64
N GLU A 8 -8.30 -14.56 -6.51
CA GLU A 8 -8.90 -15.90 -6.50
C GLU A 8 -8.42 -16.76 -5.31
N ARG A 9 -7.35 -16.33 -4.62
CA ARG A 9 -6.83 -16.97 -3.39
C ARG A 9 -7.24 -16.24 -2.12
N LEU A 10 -8.05 -15.19 -2.23
CA LEU A 10 -8.62 -14.47 -1.11
C LEU A 10 -10.02 -15.00 -0.80
N GLU A 11 -10.41 -14.84 0.45
CA GLU A 11 -11.76 -15.15 0.95
C GLU A 11 -12.30 -13.95 1.72
N PRO A 12 -13.64 -13.78 1.84
CA PRO A 12 -14.24 -12.76 2.68
C PRO A 12 -13.63 -12.70 4.09
N GLY A 13 -13.19 -11.50 4.50
CA GLY A 13 -12.52 -11.26 5.78
C GLY A 13 -11.01 -11.51 5.79
N ASP A 14 -10.40 -11.90 4.68
CA ASP A 14 -8.93 -11.87 4.55
C ASP A 14 -8.42 -10.42 4.49
N VAL A 15 -7.26 -10.18 5.09
CA VAL A 15 -6.55 -8.88 5.02
C VAL A 15 -5.09 -9.16 4.73
N LEU A 16 -4.49 -8.45 3.77
CA LEU A 16 -3.07 -8.60 3.44
C LEU A 16 -2.21 -7.54 4.14
N ILE A 17 -0.96 -7.89 4.41
CA ILE A 17 0.05 -7.00 5.00
C ILE A 17 1.41 -7.21 4.32
N THR A 18 2.19 -6.14 4.23
CA THR A 18 3.64 -6.19 3.98
C THR A 18 4.28 -4.84 4.35
N ASN A 19 5.58 -4.84 4.62
CA ASN A 19 6.40 -3.63 4.61
C ASN A 19 7.64 -3.81 3.72
N ASP A 20 7.58 -4.77 2.78
CA ASP A 20 8.68 -5.07 1.86
C ASP A 20 9.11 -3.79 1.12
N PRO A 21 10.30 -3.25 1.39
CA PRO A 21 10.68 -1.91 0.97
C PRO A 21 10.86 -1.82 -0.55
N TYR A 22 11.07 -2.96 -1.21
CA TYR A 22 11.21 -3.06 -2.66
C TYR A 22 9.87 -3.20 -3.38
N LYS A 23 8.79 -3.53 -2.65
CA LYS A 23 7.45 -3.73 -3.22
C LYS A 23 6.44 -2.67 -2.78
N THR A 24 6.76 -1.84 -1.79
CA THR A 24 5.86 -0.80 -1.27
C THR A 24 6.49 0.59 -1.26
N ALA A 25 6.72 1.17 -0.08
CA ALA A 25 6.98 2.59 0.13
C ALA A 25 8.47 2.91 0.40
N GLY A 26 9.38 1.97 0.12
CA GLY A 26 10.82 2.22 0.13
C GLY A 26 11.53 2.08 1.48
N GLN A 27 10.81 1.92 2.60
CA GLN A 27 11.39 1.72 3.93
C GLN A 27 10.54 0.77 4.79
N LEU A 28 11.19 0.06 5.72
CA LEU A 28 10.51 -0.94 6.56
C LEU A 28 9.50 -0.36 7.56
N LEU A 29 9.65 0.91 7.94
CA LEU A 29 8.69 1.58 8.83
C LEU A 29 7.32 1.77 8.18
N ASP A 30 7.25 1.75 6.84
CA ASP A 30 6.03 1.98 6.10
C ASP A 30 5.28 0.66 5.84
N VAL A 31 4.38 0.31 6.77
CA VAL A 31 3.60 -0.91 6.71
C VAL A 31 2.33 -0.69 5.89
N THR A 32 2.17 -1.50 4.85
CA THR A 32 1.00 -1.48 3.96
C THR A 32 0.03 -2.60 4.35
N VAL A 33 -1.24 -2.25 4.50
CA VAL A 33 -2.36 -3.16 4.76
C VAL A 33 -3.38 -3.01 3.64
N LEU A 34 -3.88 -4.14 3.11
CA LEU A 34 -4.85 -4.19 2.02
C LEU A 34 -6.10 -4.95 2.47
N VAL A 35 -7.25 -4.27 2.44
CA VAL A 35 -8.57 -4.81 2.79
C VAL A 35 -9.41 -4.98 1.52
N PRO A 36 -9.74 -6.21 1.10
CA PRO A 36 -10.61 -6.44 -0.05
C PRO A 36 -12.07 -6.07 0.24
N VAL A 37 -12.78 -5.57 -0.77
CA VAL A 37 -14.21 -5.28 -0.73
C VAL A 37 -14.94 -6.35 -1.51
N TRP A 38 -15.82 -7.09 -0.84
CA TRP A 38 -16.55 -8.22 -1.43
C TRP A 38 -17.97 -7.83 -1.81
N ARG A 39 -18.46 -8.35 -2.94
CA ARG A 39 -19.84 -8.18 -3.39
C ARG A 39 -20.37 -9.46 -4.02
N GLU A 40 -21.65 -9.73 -3.83
CA GLU A 40 -22.35 -10.81 -4.50
C GLU A 40 -22.74 -10.38 -5.92
N PRO A 41 -22.42 -11.17 -6.98
CA PRO A 41 -22.83 -10.84 -8.34
C PRO A 41 -24.35 -10.92 -8.51
N ALA A 42 -24.94 -9.98 -9.27
CA ALA A 42 -26.39 -9.98 -9.55
C ALA A 42 -26.90 -11.25 -10.25
N ALA A 43 -26.05 -11.93 -11.01
CA ALA A 43 -26.37 -13.21 -11.65
C ALA A 43 -26.49 -14.39 -10.66
N GLY A 44 -26.21 -14.16 -9.38
CA GLY A 44 -26.00 -15.20 -8.36
C GLY A 44 -24.62 -15.83 -8.49
N GLY A 45 -24.04 -16.25 -7.37
CA GLY A 45 -22.69 -16.82 -7.36
C GLY A 45 -22.02 -16.69 -6.01
N ASN A 46 -20.72 -16.98 -5.98
CA ASN A 46 -19.90 -16.67 -4.81
C ASN A 46 -19.57 -15.17 -4.80
N PRO A 47 -19.41 -14.55 -3.62
CA PRO A 47 -18.90 -13.18 -3.53
C PRO A 47 -17.55 -13.04 -4.23
N GLU A 48 -17.36 -11.93 -4.93
CA GLU A 48 -16.12 -11.59 -5.63
C GLU A 48 -15.56 -10.26 -5.09
N PRO A 49 -14.23 -10.06 -5.08
CA PRO A 49 -13.64 -8.81 -4.68
C PRO A 49 -13.78 -7.76 -5.79
N ILE A 50 -14.51 -6.68 -5.53
CA ILE A 50 -14.76 -5.61 -6.51
C ILE A 50 -13.80 -4.41 -6.36
N ALA A 51 -13.09 -4.32 -5.24
CA ALA A 51 -12.14 -3.27 -4.95
C ALA A 51 -11.21 -3.66 -3.80
N PHE A 52 -10.19 -2.85 -3.56
CA PHE A 52 -9.30 -2.98 -2.41
C PHE A 52 -9.03 -1.62 -1.79
N PHE A 53 -9.14 -1.53 -0.46
CA PHE A 53 -8.65 -0.38 0.30
C PHE A 53 -7.25 -0.68 0.81
N GLY A 54 -6.27 0.01 0.23
CA GLY A 54 -4.88 -0.01 0.67
C GLY A 54 -4.58 1.17 1.58
N SER A 55 -3.88 0.91 2.70
CA SER A 55 -3.32 1.96 3.54
C SER A 55 -1.86 1.66 3.83
N THR A 56 -1.00 2.66 3.66
CA THR A 56 0.40 2.60 4.10
C THR A 56 0.58 3.64 5.18
N ILE A 57 1.04 3.21 6.35
CA ILE A 57 1.28 4.08 7.50
C ILE A 57 2.74 3.92 7.92
N HIS A 58 3.34 5.03 8.35
CA HIS A 58 4.65 5.03 8.98
C HIS A 58 4.49 4.63 10.45
N HIS A 59 4.87 3.40 10.77
CA HIS A 59 4.85 2.89 12.14
C HIS A 59 6.03 3.44 12.92
N THR A 60 5.86 3.67 14.23
CA THR A 60 6.93 4.27 15.05
C THR A 60 8.12 3.34 15.30
N ASP A 61 7.93 2.04 15.10
CA ASP A 61 8.96 1.02 15.35
C ASP A 61 8.64 -0.27 14.59
N VAL A 62 9.67 -0.83 13.98
CA VAL A 62 9.66 -2.17 13.36
C VAL A 62 10.82 -3.03 13.86
N GLY A 63 11.42 -2.70 15.01
CA GLY A 63 12.63 -3.37 15.50
C GLY A 63 13.92 -2.82 14.88
N GLY A 64 14.90 -3.70 14.65
CA GLY A 64 16.17 -3.34 14.00
C GLY A 64 17.01 -2.31 14.76
N TYR A 65 17.85 -1.59 14.03
CA TYR A 65 18.68 -0.48 14.54
C TYR A 65 17.83 0.61 15.22
N GLY A 66 16.59 0.78 14.78
CA GLY A 66 15.69 1.84 15.21
C GLY A 66 15.79 3.07 14.32
N ILE A 67 15.33 4.22 14.82
CA ILE A 67 15.27 5.46 14.04
C ILE A 67 16.67 6.01 13.78
N GLY A 68 17.08 6.01 12.51
CA GLY A 68 18.34 6.57 12.04
C GLY A 68 18.86 5.89 10.77
N ALA A 69 19.93 6.42 10.19
CA ALA A 69 20.57 5.88 8.99
C ALA A 69 21.79 4.98 9.33
N GLY A 70 21.72 4.26 10.45
CA GLY A 70 22.83 3.44 10.94
C GLY A 70 22.85 2.01 10.41
N GLY A 71 21.74 1.54 9.84
CA GLY A 71 21.66 0.23 9.19
C GLY A 71 22.52 0.20 7.92
N ARG A 72 23.31 -0.86 7.76
CA ARG A 72 24.17 -1.07 6.58
C ARG A 72 23.47 -1.86 5.49
N ASP A 73 22.45 -2.62 5.87
CA ASP A 73 21.55 -3.32 4.98
C ASP A 73 20.15 -3.37 5.59
N CYS A 74 19.17 -3.75 4.77
CA CYS A 74 17.77 -3.83 5.17
C CYS A 74 17.49 -4.84 6.32
N PHE A 75 18.36 -5.82 6.56
CA PHE A 75 18.17 -6.78 7.65
C PHE A 75 18.55 -6.18 9.01
N GLU A 76 19.40 -5.15 9.01
CA GLU A 76 19.69 -4.36 10.20
C GLU A 76 18.58 -3.34 10.53
N GLU A 77 17.72 -3.00 9.56
CA GLU A 77 16.72 -1.94 9.69
C GLU A 77 15.41 -2.39 10.37
N GLY A 78 15.18 -3.69 10.51
CA GLY A 78 14.10 -4.23 11.32
C GLY A 78 13.37 -5.41 10.71
N LEU A 79 12.16 -5.63 11.21
CA LEU A 79 11.29 -6.71 10.78
C LEU A 79 10.86 -6.49 9.34
N TRP A 80 11.22 -7.44 8.48
CA TRP A 80 10.67 -7.55 7.14
C TRP A 80 9.45 -8.48 7.15
N ILE A 81 8.27 -7.92 6.91
CA ILE A 81 7.00 -8.61 6.77
C ILE A 81 6.78 -8.91 5.28
N PRO A 82 6.93 -10.17 4.83
CA PRO A 82 6.61 -10.54 3.44
C PRO A 82 5.11 -10.38 3.19
N ILE A 83 4.71 -10.39 1.91
CA ILE A 83 3.30 -10.36 1.54
C ILE A 83 2.60 -11.59 2.13
N CYS A 84 1.73 -11.38 3.10
CA CYS A 84 1.02 -12.45 3.77
C CYS A 84 -0.35 -11.99 4.27
N LYS A 85 -1.16 -12.94 4.75
CA LYS A 85 -2.48 -12.69 5.33
C LYS A 85 -2.32 -12.31 6.81
N LEU A 86 -2.66 -11.08 7.17
CA LEU A 86 -2.77 -10.58 8.54
C LEU A 86 -4.03 -11.12 9.23
N MET A 87 -5.12 -11.18 8.47
CA MET A 87 -6.39 -11.80 8.85
C MET A 87 -6.70 -12.93 7.87
N ARG A 88 -7.29 -14.01 8.36
CA ARG A 88 -7.78 -15.15 7.57
C ARG A 88 -9.26 -15.35 7.87
N ARG A 89 -10.14 -15.14 6.89
CA ARG A 89 -11.60 -15.26 7.04
C ARG A 89 -12.16 -14.55 8.28
N GLY A 90 -11.71 -13.32 8.55
CA GLY A 90 -12.15 -12.52 9.69
C GLY A 90 -11.49 -12.87 11.03
N GLU A 91 -10.64 -13.91 11.08
CA GLU A 91 -9.87 -14.27 12.27
C GLU A 91 -8.42 -13.81 12.16
N ARG A 92 -7.80 -13.47 13.29
CA ARG A 92 -6.38 -13.08 13.29
C ARG A 92 -5.53 -14.27 12.86
N ASN A 93 -4.58 -14.01 11.97
CA ASN A 93 -3.51 -14.97 11.73
C ASN A 93 -2.50 -14.89 12.89
N GLU A 94 -2.80 -15.60 13.98
CA GLU A 94 -2.07 -15.51 15.25
C GLU A 94 -0.56 -15.71 15.12
N ASP A 95 -0.11 -16.54 14.17
CA ASP A 95 1.32 -16.72 13.93
C ASP A 95 1.97 -15.44 13.38
N VAL A 96 1.33 -14.79 12.40
CA VAL A 96 1.82 -13.52 11.82
C VAL A 96 1.82 -12.42 12.88
N TRP A 97 0.72 -12.28 13.63
CA TRP A 97 0.64 -11.31 14.72
C TRP A 97 1.72 -11.55 15.77
N ARG A 98 1.92 -12.80 16.20
CA ARG A 98 2.95 -13.15 17.18
C ARG A 98 4.35 -12.80 16.67
N PHE A 99 4.66 -13.08 15.40
CA PHE A 99 5.94 -12.70 14.81
C PHE A 99 6.13 -11.18 14.77
N ILE A 100 5.11 -10.43 14.35
CA ILE A 100 5.20 -8.96 14.30
C ILE A 100 5.41 -8.38 15.69
N LEU A 101 4.52 -8.70 16.64
CA LEU A 101 4.53 -8.11 17.97
C LEU A 101 5.75 -8.51 18.81
N SER A 102 6.39 -9.64 18.52
CA SER A 102 7.62 -10.06 19.21
C SER A 102 8.89 -9.36 18.70
N ASN A 103 8.82 -8.68 17.55
CA ASN A 103 9.98 -8.05 16.91
C ASN A 103 9.94 -6.51 16.99
N VAL A 104 9.00 -5.96 17.75
CA VAL A 104 8.86 -4.51 17.95
C VAL A 104 9.00 -4.14 19.42
N ARG A 105 9.49 -2.93 19.69
CA ARG A 105 9.68 -2.33 21.01
C ARG A 105 8.37 -1.87 21.63
N GLN A 106 7.38 -1.50 20.82
CA GLN A 106 6.08 -0.97 21.25
C GLN A 106 4.93 -1.80 20.65
N PRO A 107 4.73 -3.05 21.11
CA PRO A 107 3.74 -3.95 20.52
C PRO A 107 2.31 -3.42 20.60
N ASP A 108 1.95 -2.70 21.67
CA ASP A 108 0.62 -2.13 21.81
C ASP A 108 0.34 -1.03 20.76
N HIS A 109 1.36 -0.22 20.42
CA HIS A 109 1.25 0.80 19.38
C HIS A 109 1.14 0.14 17.99
N MET A 110 2.03 -0.80 17.69
CA MET A 110 1.99 -1.59 16.44
C MET A 110 0.62 -2.27 16.25
N ALA A 111 0.11 -2.93 17.29
CA ALA A 111 -1.22 -3.55 17.25
C ALA A 111 -2.34 -2.51 17.03
N GLY A 112 -2.27 -1.38 17.73
CA GLY A 112 -3.21 -0.27 17.58
C GLY A 112 -3.24 0.30 16.15
N ASP A 113 -2.07 0.53 15.56
CA ASP A 113 -1.92 1.06 14.20
C ASP A 113 -2.44 0.06 13.16
N LEU A 114 -2.11 -1.23 13.30
CA LEU A 114 -2.65 -2.28 12.42
C LEU A 114 -4.17 -2.38 12.53
N HIS A 115 -4.74 -2.26 13.73
CA HIS A 115 -6.19 -2.18 13.91
C HIS A 115 -6.79 -0.95 13.25
N ALA A 116 -6.16 0.22 13.36
CA ALA A 116 -6.61 1.43 12.70
C ALA A 116 -6.59 1.30 11.17
N GLN A 117 -5.55 0.71 10.60
CA GLN A 117 -5.45 0.43 9.16
C GLN A 117 -6.59 -0.49 8.68
N MET A 118 -6.82 -1.60 9.39
CA MET A 118 -7.92 -2.52 9.07
C MET A 118 -9.29 -1.86 9.21
N ALA A 119 -9.52 -1.14 10.31
CA ALA A 119 -10.79 -0.46 10.55
C ALA A 119 -11.07 0.62 9.49
N SER A 120 -10.05 1.37 9.07
CA SER A 120 -10.17 2.36 7.99
C SER A 120 -10.58 1.68 6.67
N GLY A 121 -9.91 0.58 6.31
CA GLY A 121 -10.26 -0.18 5.11
C GLY A 121 -11.66 -0.79 5.15
N GLU A 122 -12.07 -1.32 6.30
CA GLU A 122 -13.41 -1.90 6.52
C GLU A 122 -14.52 -0.84 6.40
N ILE A 123 -14.31 0.36 6.99
CA ILE A 123 -15.26 1.48 6.82
C ILE A 123 -15.31 1.93 5.36
N GLY A 124 -14.19 1.92 4.65
CA GLY A 124 -14.13 2.16 3.21
C GLY A 124 -14.98 1.14 2.44
N ALA A 125 -14.79 -0.15 2.73
CA ALA A 125 -15.51 -1.27 2.11
C ALA A 125 -17.02 -1.13 2.29
N GLN A 126 -17.47 -0.85 3.52
CA GLN A 126 -18.89 -0.65 3.83
C GLN A 126 -19.47 0.55 3.08
N ARG A 127 -18.74 1.68 3.01
CA ARG A 127 -19.20 2.86 2.27
C ARG A 127 -19.28 2.62 0.78
N LEU A 128 -18.33 1.87 0.23
CA LEU A 128 -18.35 1.50 -1.17
C LEU A 128 -19.54 0.57 -1.48
N ALA A 129 -19.78 -0.44 -0.64
CA ALA A 129 -20.95 -1.31 -0.79
C ALA A 129 -22.26 -0.52 -0.80
N LEU A 130 -22.43 0.42 0.14
CA LEU A 130 -23.60 1.31 0.18
C LEU A 130 -23.73 2.19 -1.07
N LEU A 131 -22.61 2.65 -1.62
CA LEU A 131 -22.59 3.41 -2.87
C LEU A 131 -23.06 2.54 -4.04
N CYS A 132 -22.54 1.32 -4.16
CA CYS A 132 -22.96 0.37 -5.18
C CYS A 132 -24.46 0.03 -5.05
N ASP A 133 -24.96 -0.22 -3.84
CA ASP A 133 -26.37 -0.50 -3.60
C ASP A 133 -27.28 0.67 -4.01
N LYS A 134 -26.89 1.89 -3.65
CA LYS A 134 -27.66 3.11 -3.98
C LYS A 134 -27.73 3.35 -5.49
N HIS A 135 -26.71 2.96 -6.23
CA HIS A 135 -26.58 3.20 -7.66
C HIS A 135 -26.82 1.96 -8.52
N GLU A 136 -27.24 0.85 -7.90
CA GLU A 136 -27.50 -0.43 -8.57
C GLU A 136 -26.29 -0.92 -9.39
N LEU A 137 -25.09 -0.80 -8.81
CA LEU A 137 -23.84 -1.20 -9.44
C LEU A 137 -23.41 -2.58 -8.94
N ASP A 138 -22.98 -3.44 -9.87
CA ASP A 138 -22.37 -4.74 -9.57
C ASP A 138 -20.88 -4.62 -9.21
N ASP A 139 -20.20 -3.60 -9.74
CA ASP A 139 -18.80 -3.29 -9.50
C ASP A 139 -18.53 -1.79 -9.66
N ILE A 140 -17.26 -1.39 -9.69
CA ILE A 140 -16.84 -0.02 -9.97
C ILE A 140 -15.85 0.08 -11.14
N GLU A 141 -15.75 -0.93 -12.01
CA GLU A 141 -14.74 -0.95 -13.07
C GLU A 141 -14.93 0.24 -14.03
N ALA A 142 -16.13 0.42 -14.58
CA ALA A 142 -16.42 1.53 -15.49
C ALA A 142 -16.22 2.92 -14.84
N LEU A 143 -16.51 3.05 -13.54
CA LEU A 143 -16.27 4.29 -12.80
C LEU A 143 -14.77 4.53 -12.59
N SER A 144 -14.02 3.46 -12.30
CA SER A 144 -12.58 3.53 -12.08
C SER A 144 -11.85 3.89 -13.37
N ASP A 145 -12.23 3.27 -14.49
CA ASP A 145 -11.70 3.57 -15.82
C ASP A 145 -11.94 5.03 -16.19
N GLU A 146 -13.16 5.55 -15.99
CA GLU A 146 -13.45 6.97 -16.26
C GLU A 146 -12.61 7.93 -15.41
N ILE A 147 -12.36 7.59 -14.13
CA ILE A 147 -11.50 8.40 -13.25
C ILE A 147 -10.05 8.38 -13.75
N ILE A 148 -9.55 7.21 -14.14
CA ILE A 148 -8.18 7.03 -14.65
C ILE A 148 -8.02 7.79 -15.97
N ASP A 149 -8.91 7.58 -16.92
CA ASP A 149 -8.88 8.20 -18.25
C ASP A 149 -8.95 9.73 -18.16
N ARG A 150 -9.83 10.27 -17.30
CA ARG A 150 -9.90 11.73 -17.09
C ARG A 150 -8.63 12.27 -16.44
N SER A 151 -8.08 11.56 -15.46
CA SER A 151 -6.86 11.98 -14.76
C SER A 151 -5.66 11.96 -15.70
N GLU A 152 -5.56 10.93 -16.55
CA GLU A 152 -4.58 10.81 -17.61
C GLU A 152 -4.71 11.95 -18.62
N ALA A 153 -5.91 12.18 -19.14
CA ALA A 153 -6.16 13.20 -20.16
C ALA A 153 -5.84 14.60 -19.64
N ALA A 154 -6.22 14.90 -18.38
CA ALA A 154 -5.91 16.14 -17.71
C ALA A 154 -4.41 16.31 -17.48
N THR A 155 -3.73 15.28 -16.96
CA THR A 155 -2.27 15.29 -16.76
C THR A 155 -1.54 15.52 -18.08
N ARG A 156 -1.93 14.81 -19.13
CA ARG A 156 -1.35 14.97 -20.47
C ARG A 156 -1.64 16.34 -21.06
N ALA A 157 -2.81 16.92 -20.81
CA ALA A 157 -3.12 18.29 -21.24
C ALA A 157 -2.19 19.30 -20.57
N SER A 158 -1.97 19.20 -19.26
CA SER A 158 -1.02 20.07 -18.55
C SER A 158 0.41 19.90 -19.04
N ILE A 159 0.84 18.68 -19.37
CA ILE A 159 2.18 18.44 -19.96
C ILE A 159 2.30 19.10 -21.33
N ARG A 160 1.29 19.03 -22.19
CA ARG A 160 1.30 19.65 -23.53
C ARG A 160 1.41 21.18 -23.53
N GLU A 161 1.09 21.82 -22.41
CA GLU A 161 1.26 23.27 -22.26
C GLU A 161 2.71 23.66 -21.95
N LEU A 162 3.56 22.70 -21.55
CA LEU A 162 4.98 22.92 -21.32
C LEU A 162 5.69 23.12 -22.68
N PRO A 163 6.70 24.02 -22.75
CA PRO A 163 7.49 24.14 -23.96
C PRO A 163 8.25 22.82 -24.26
N SER A 164 8.25 22.38 -25.52
CA SER A 164 9.07 21.23 -25.90
C SER A 164 10.55 21.53 -25.69
N GLY A 165 11.29 20.56 -25.15
CA GLY A 165 12.71 20.72 -24.86
C GLY A 165 13.25 19.70 -23.87
N SER A 166 14.57 19.78 -23.67
CA SER A 166 15.32 19.00 -22.70
C SER A 166 15.65 19.87 -21.49
N TYR A 167 15.29 19.38 -20.30
CA TYR A 167 15.42 20.09 -19.03
C TYR A 167 16.35 19.31 -18.08
N PRO A 168 17.68 19.46 -18.22
CA PRO A 168 18.63 18.81 -17.32
C PRO A 168 18.68 19.51 -15.96
N ALA A 169 18.72 18.71 -14.90
CA ALA A 169 18.89 19.16 -13.53
C ALA A 169 19.86 18.22 -12.77
N ALA A 170 20.59 18.80 -11.82
CA ALA A 170 21.45 18.05 -10.92
C ALA A 170 21.35 18.60 -9.50
N ALA A 171 21.42 17.70 -8.51
CA ALA A 171 21.49 18.02 -7.09
C ALA A 171 22.55 17.13 -6.42
N ILE A 172 23.23 17.67 -5.42
CA ILE A 172 24.20 16.92 -4.62
C ILE A 172 23.55 16.61 -3.27
N LEU A 173 23.54 15.33 -2.90
CA LEU A 173 23.13 14.86 -1.58
C LEU A 173 24.38 14.53 -0.75
N ASP A 174 24.62 15.29 0.32
CA ASP A 174 25.66 14.99 1.31
C ASP A 174 25.14 13.92 2.29
N LEU A 175 25.92 12.88 2.54
CA LEU A 175 25.60 11.80 3.48
C LEU A 175 26.28 11.98 4.84
N ALA A 176 25.76 11.27 5.85
CA ALA A 176 26.24 11.36 7.23
C ALA A 176 27.71 10.94 7.40
N ASP A 177 28.22 10.07 6.53
CA ASP A 177 29.64 9.65 6.50
C ASP A 177 30.55 10.63 5.74
N GLY A 178 30.00 11.74 5.25
CA GLY A 178 30.71 12.77 4.47
C GLY A 178 30.84 12.43 2.98
N SER A 179 30.33 11.29 2.52
CA SER A 179 30.24 10.98 1.10
C SER A 179 29.16 11.81 0.41
N ARG A 180 29.21 11.86 -0.93
CA ARG A 180 28.30 12.66 -1.76
C ARG A 180 27.70 11.80 -2.86
N ILE A 181 26.41 11.99 -3.11
CA ILE A 181 25.70 11.39 -4.23
C ILE A 181 25.25 12.51 -5.17
N ASP A 182 25.70 12.44 -6.42
CA ASP A 182 25.19 13.31 -7.49
C ASP A 182 23.91 12.70 -8.06
N ILE A 183 22.78 13.37 -7.83
CA ILE A 183 21.48 13.03 -8.42
C ILE A 183 21.34 13.87 -9.69
N VAL A 184 21.39 13.22 -10.85
CA VAL A 184 21.28 13.88 -12.17
C VAL A 184 20.07 13.33 -12.90
N CYS A 185 19.25 14.21 -13.45
CA CYS A 185 18.04 13.87 -14.21
C CYS A 185 17.89 14.81 -15.41
N SER A 186 17.29 14.33 -16.49
CA SER A 186 16.79 15.17 -17.58
C SER A 186 15.32 14.84 -17.80
N ILE A 187 14.49 15.86 -17.90
CA ILE A 187 13.10 15.73 -18.33
C ILE A 187 13.04 16.12 -19.81
N GLU A 188 12.54 15.22 -20.64
CA GLU A 188 12.26 15.50 -22.06
C GLU A 188 10.77 15.77 -22.21
N VAL A 189 10.44 16.90 -22.83
CA VAL A 189 9.08 17.26 -23.22
C VAL A 189 9.03 17.33 -24.74
N ASP A 190 8.25 16.44 -25.35
CA ASP A 190 7.98 16.33 -26.78
C ASP A 190 6.70 17.08 -27.20
#